data_AF-A0A415JQY0-F1
#
_entry.id   AF-A0A415JQY0-F1
#
_cell.length_a   1.000
_cell.length_b   1.000
_cell.length_c   1.000
_cell.angle_alpha   90.00
_cell.angle_beta   90.00
_cell.angle_gamma   90.00
#
_symmetry.space_group_name_H-M   'P 1'
#
loop_
_entity.id
_entity.type
_entity.pdbx_description
1 polymer ?
#
loop_
_entity_poly.entity_id
_entity_poly.type
_entity_poly.pdbx_seq_one_letter_code
_entity_poly.pdbx_strand_id
1 'polypeptide(L)'
;MAQRTVALCDGKFIGIESIYTVIDGKQINIPDKLEQLRAKSRNNELFCPCGCGANLVLVAGERNLREQHFRIKEGFDGICQMPVEGINSIDSKIALKCWLEDKLHTDDIESRVPIRTVSESERKYEFTFLSAKKKVALSFCNEYRNLSDDKFTILEQHSNGNSIIYVASGDKSETNGQYPEGLMKIQRRQGYCLLLNVDGADYSKAELTVVYYEKNADGVWEKVNIARDKLSKFDISDSSQIMYHNHSLCDMLKEKQLEFNKHQQAIIYQRELDKIHAEEAWRADEERRKQARIKAEKDRKAELERREKERIEQEKIAAEKKEQARMEQERVEVEKRQKRQEFLKVINSGDCPEDRVLTDEGGRRWVQCEFCGKFAPVSAFASYGGFGKLNKGKCYECSRNPNINTEVNVSEEKARQKQRYDPNICPECGGRLRLIQGPFGKFMGCEDYPTCKFNRRVRKK
;
A
#
# COMPACT_ATOMS: atom_id res chain seq x y z
N MET A 1 -49.08 -10.60 23.47
CA MET A 1 -49.70 -10.08 24.71
C MET A 1 -49.19 -10.93 25.87
N ALA A 2 -48.88 -10.34 27.02
CA ALA A 2 -48.47 -11.12 28.19
C ALA A 2 -49.73 -11.69 28.89
N GLN A 3 -49.68 -12.97 29.28
CA GLN A 3 -50.86 -13.70 29.75
C GLN A 3 -50.59 -14.38 31.11
N ARG A 4 -51.67 -14.67 31.85
CA ARG A 4 -51.60 -15.55 33.01
C ARG A 4 -51.77 -16.98 32.54
N THR A 5 -50.82 -17.81 32.89
CA THR A 5 -50.60 -19.11 32.25
C THR A 5 -50.62 -20.25 33.25
N VAL A 6 -50.79 -19.92 34.53
CA VAL A 6 -50.76 -20.85 35.65
C VAL A 6 -51.92 -20.60 36.59
N ALA A 7 -52.53 -21.69 37.01
CA ALA A 7 -53.46 -21.74 38.13
C ALA A 7 -52.96 -22.72 39.20
N LEU A 8 -53.37 -22.50 40.44
CA LEU A 8 -53.24 -23.48 41.52
C LEU A 8 -54.56 -24.24 41.62
N CYS A 9 -54.50 -25.56 41.65
CA CYS A 9 -55.66 -26.44 41.72
C CYS A 9 -55.29 -27.68 42.53
N ASP A 10 -56.06 -27.99 43.57
CA ASP A 10 -55.80 -29.11 44.49
C ASP A 10 -54.36 -29.12 45.04
N GLY A 11 -53.83 -27.93 45.35
CA GLY A 11 -52.46 -27.74 45.84
C GLY A 11 -51.35 -27.90 44.78
N LYS A 12 -51.69 -28.25 43.53
CA LYS A 12 -50.75 -28.40 42.41
C LYS A 12 -50.82 -27.23 41.44
N PHE A 13 -49.68 -26.90 40.83
CA PHE A 13 -49.62 -25.91 39.76
C PHE A 13 -50.10 -26.56 38.46
N ILE A 14 -51.00 -25.88 37.76
CA ILE A 14 -51.50 -26.27 36.44
C ILE A 14 -51.16 -25.15 35.48
N GLY A 15 -50.22 -25.40 34.58
CA GLY A 15 -49.91 -24.51 33.47
C GLY A 15 -50.76 -24.80 32.25
N ILE A 16 -50.98 -23.80 31.39
CA ILE A 16 -51.71 -23.95 30.13
C ILE A 16 -51.07 -24.97 29.18
N GLU A 17 -49.76 -25.16 29.27
CA GLU A 17 -49.04 -26.18 28.52
C GLU A 17 -49.59 -27.59 28.78
N SER A 18 -50.16 -27.84 29.97
CA SER A 18 -50.74 -29.14 30.33
C SER A 18 -51.95 -29.56 29.48
N ILE A 19 -52.56 -28.61 28.76
CA ILE A 19 -53.77 -28.82 27.93
C ILE A 19 -53.40 -29.22 26.49
N TYR A 20 -52.12 -29.14 26.14
CA TYR A 20 -51.61 -29.54 24.83
C TYR A 20 -50.93 -30.90 24.90
N THR A 21 -51.03 -31.67 23.83
CA THR A 21 -50.29 -32.93 23.64
C THR A 21 -49.87 -33.06 22.18
N VAL A 22 -49.23 -34.17 21.84
CA VAL A 22 -48.76 -34.48 20.51
C VAL A 22 -49.20 -35.89 20.09
N ILE A 23 -49.67 -36.02 18.86
CA ILE A 23 -49.98 -37.29 18.22
C ILE A 23 -49.38 -37.26 16.82
N ASP A 24 -48.55 -38.25 16.47
CA ASP A 24 -47.87 -38.35 15.18
C ASP A 24 -47.16 -37.03 14.77
N GLY A 25 -46.46 -36.41 15.73
CA GLY A 25 -45.75 -35.15 15.53
C GLY A 25 -46.64 -33.90 15.38
N LYS A 26 -47.97 -34.04 15.47
CA LYS A 26 -48.91 -32.92 15.42
C LYS A 26 -49.35 -32.52 16.81
N GLN A 27 -49.09 -31.26 17.17
CA GLN A 27 -49.58 -30.67 18.40
C GLN A 27 -51.10 -30.49 18.35
N ILE A 28 -51.79 -30.98 19.37
CA ILE A 28 -53.24 -30.91 19.52
C ILE A 28 -53.63 -30.44 20.93
N ASN A 29 -54.87 -29.99 21.10
CA ASN A 29 -55.46 -29.76 22.42
C ASN A 29 -56.02 -31.08 22.98
N ILE A 30 -56.12 -31.19 24.30
CA ILE A 30 -56.79 -32.29 25.00
C ILE A 30 -58.20 -31.83 25.41
N PRO A 31 -59.27 -32.19 24.67
CA PRO A 31 -60.62 -31.66 24.92
C PRO A 31 -61.14 -32.01 26.31
N ASP A 32 -60.96 -33.26 26.76
CA ASP A 32 -61.42 -33.71 28.08
C ASP A 32 -60.76 -32.92 29.21
N LYS A 33 -59.46 -32.59 29.06
CA LYS A 33 -58.74 -31.78 30.05
C LYS A 33 -59.25 -30.34 30.06
N LEU A 34 -59.58 -29.78 28.90
CA LEU A 34 -60.18 -28.46 28.76
C LEU A 34 -61.55 -28.41 29.46
N GLU A 35 -62.38 -29.43 29.26
CA GLU A 35 -63.70 -29.53 29.88
C GLU A 35 -63.60 -29.65 31.41
N GLN A 36 -62.68 -30.49 31.90
CA GLN A 36 -62.39 -30.63 33.33
C GLN A 36 -61.96 -29.28 33.94
N LEU A 37 -61.02 -28.56 33.31
CA LEU A 37 -60.57 -27.26 33.82
C LEU A 37 -61.67 -26.19 33.76
N ARG A 38 -62.54 -26.22 32.74
CA ARG A 38 -63.72 -25.35 32.67
C ARG A 38 -64.73 -25.67 33.78
N ALA A 39 -64.94 -26.95 34.12
CA ALA A 39 -65.76 -27.33 35.26
C ALA A 39 -65.17 -26.78 36.58
N LYS A 40 -63.87 -26.98 36.80
CA LYS A 40 -63.17 -26.43 37.98
C LYS A 40 -63.23 -24.91 38.08
N SER A 41 -63.12 -24.23 36.94
CA SER A 41 -63.28 -22.78 36.86
C SER A 41 -64.69 -22.30 37.28
N ARG A 42 -65.73 -23.03 36.85
CA ARG A 42 -67.12 -22.72 37.24
C ARG A 42 -67.33 -22.91 38.74
N ASN A 43 -66.70 -23.93 39.31
CA ASN A 43 -66.80 -24.30 40.72
C ASN A 43 -65.87 -23.50 41.66
N ASN A 44 -65.11 -22.52 41.17
CA ASN A 44 -64.12 -21.75 41.94
C ASN A 44 -62.97 -22.61 42.53
N GLU A 45 -62.51 -23.61 41.78
CA GLU A 45 -61.45 -24.53 42.21
C GLU A 45 -60.09 -24.21 41.57
N LEU A 46 -60.00 -23.11 40.83
CA LEU A 46 -58.77 -22.61 40.23
C LEU A 46 -58.38 -21.29 40.90
N PHE A 47 -57.21 -21.27 41.54
CA PHE A 47 -56.76 -20.14 42.34
C PHE A 47 -55.51 -19.49 41.75
N CYS A 48 -55.34 -18.20 42.04
CA CYS A 48 -54.15 -17.46 41.66
C CYS A 48 -52.92 -17.89 42.49
N PRO A 49 -51.82 -18.33 41.85
CA PRO A 49 -50.68 -18.88 42.57
C PRO A 49 -49.89 -17.88 43.44
N CYS A 50 -50.06 -16.57 43.27
CA CYS A 50 -49.34 -15.59 44.11
C CYS A 50 -49.89 -15.51 45.54
N GLY A 51 -50.96 -16.23 45.86
CA GLY A 51 -51.58 -16.19 47.18
C GLY A 51 -52.52 -14.99 47.41
N CYS A 52 -52.88 -14.23 46.35
CA CYS A 52 -53.81 -13.10 46.48
C CYS A 52 -55.28 -13.50 46.71
N GLY A 53 -55.60 -14.80 46.66
CA GLY A 53 -56.97 -15.31 46.84
C GLY A 53 -57.89 -15.20 45.62
N ALA A 54 -57.43 -14.65 44.49
CA ALA A 54 -58.26 -14.54 43.29
C ALA A 54 -58.61 -15.92 42.68
N ASN A 55 -59.88 -16.10 42.34
CA ASN A 55 -60.35 -17.22 41.52
C ASN A 55 -60.03 -16.95 40.03
N LEU A 56 -59.70 -18.01 39.30
CA LEU A 56 -59.31 -17.94 37.90
C LEU A 56 -60.32 -18.61 36.97
N VAL A 57 -60.45 -18.03 35.78
CA VAL A 57 -61.24 -18.54 34.67
C VAL A 57 -60.34 -18.91 33.51
N LEU A 58 -60.53 -20.12 32.96
CA LEU A 58 -59.86 -20.54 31.75
C LEU A 58 -60.54 -19.90 30.54
N VAL A 59 -59.79 -19.06 29.82
CA VAL A 59 -60.18 -18.46 28.56
C VAL A 59 -59.61 -19.32 27.44
N ALA A 60 -60.49 -19.92 26.65
CA ALA A 60 -60.13 -20.67 25.44
C ALA A 60 -61.07 -20.23 24.32
N GLY A 61 -60.55 -19.43 23.39
CA GLY A 61 -61.33 -18.85 22.29
C GLY A 61 -61.55 -19.85 21.16
N GLU A 62 -62.75 -19.84 20.57
CA GLU A 62 -63.10 -20.70 19.42
C GLU A 62 -62.34 -20.31 18.14
N ARG A 63 -61.96 -19.02 17.99
CA ARG A 63 -61.27 -18.50 16.80
C ARG A 63 -59.78 -18.80 16.77
N ASN A 64 -59.14 -18.95 17.93
CA ASN A 64 -57.71 -19.25 18.08
C ASN A 64 -57.54 -20.34 19.16
N LEU A 65 -57.76 -21.60 18.77
CA LEU A 65 -57.68 -22.77 19.66
C LEU A 65 -56.33 -22.92 20.40
N ARG A 66 -55.29 -22.19 19.97
CA ARG A 66 -53.93 -22.18 20.53
C ARG A 66 -53.65 -21.04 21.53
N GLU A 67 -54.56 -20.06 21.68
CA GLU A 67 -54.37 -18.92 22.60
C GLU A 67 -55.19 -19.08 23.88
N GLN A 68 -54.84 -20.11 24.67
CA GLN A 68 -55.49 -20.40 25.95
C GLN A 68 -54.75 -19.73 27.10
N HIS A 69 -55.47 -19.09 28.01
CA HIS A 69 -54.90 -18.45 29.20
C HIS A 69 -55.90 -18.41 30.35
N PHE A 70 -55.40 -18.13 31.55
CA PHE A 70 -56.24 -17.84 32.70
C PHE A 70 -56.51 -16.34 32.82
N ARG A 71 -57.68 -15.97 33.32
CA ARG A 71 -58.04 -14.60 33.70
C ARG A 71 -58.59 -14.61 35.12
N ILE A 72 -58.42 -13.51 35.84
CA ILE A 72 -59.09 -13.33 37.13
C ILE A 72 -60.61 -13.25 36.90
N LYS A 73 -61.37 -14.01 37.70
CA LYS A 73 -62.84 -13.98 37.69
C LYS A 73 -63.34 -12.61 38.15
N GLU A 74 -64.45 -12.15 37.58
CA GLU A 74 -65.06 -10.87 37.95
C GLU A 74 -65.42 -10.84 39.45
N GLY A 75 -65.31 -9.66 40.06
CA GLY A 75 -65.56 -9.45 41.49
C GLY A 75 -64.35 -9.61 42.41
N PHE A 76 -63.13 -9.68 41.87
CA PHE A 76 -61.90 -9.61 42.66
C PHE A 76 -61.37 -8.16 42.70
N ASP A 77 -61.41 -7.56 43.88
CA ASP A 77 -60.99 -6.16 44.11
C ASP A 77 -59.56 -6.04 44.67
N GLY A 78 -58.85 -7.16 44.84
CA GLY A 78 -57.50 -7.20 45.40
C GLY A 78 -56.40 -6.86 44.38
N ILE A 79 -55.19 -6.61 44.88
CA ILE A 79 -54.01 -6.42 44.05
C ILE A 79 -53.37 -7.78 43.78
N CYS A 80 -53.28 -8.17 42.52
CA CYS A 80 -52.62 -9.41 42.12
C CYS A 80 -51.25 -9.13 41.49
N GLN A 81 -50.19 -9.62 42.14
CA GLN A 81 -48.81 -9.48 41.69
C GLN A 81 -48.30 -10.69 40.88
N MET A 82 -49.17 -11.59 40.43
CA MET A 82 -48.70 -12.69 39.56
C MET A 82 -48.09 -12.11 38.29
N PRO A 83 -46.82 -12.47 37.98
CA PRO A 83 -46.19 -12.05 36.75
C PRO A 83 -46.95 -12.65 35.56
N VAL A 84 -47.09 -11.85 34.52
CA VAL A 84 -47.58 -12.29 33.22
C VAL A 84 -46.41 -12.81 32.40
N GLU A 85 -46.62 -13.90 31.66
CA GLU A 85 -45.58 -14.49 30.82
C GLU A 85 -45.69 -13.99 29.38
N GLY A 86 -44.54 -13.75 28.74
CA GLY A 86 -44.47 -13.44 27.33
C GLY A 86 -44.82 -14.65 26.46
N ILE A 87 -45.35 -14.39 25.26
CA ILE A 87 -45.84 -15.43 24.34
C ILE A 87 -44.75 -16.47 23.98
N ASN A 88 -43.51 -16.03 23.75
CA ASN A 88 -42.41 -16.96 23.45
C ASN A 88 -42.12 -17.94 24.59
N SER A 89 -42.25 -17.51 25.85
CA SER A 89 -42.07 -18.38 27.02
C SER A 89 -43.14 -19.47 27.05
N ILE A 90 -44.38 -19.09 26.73
CA ILE A 90 -45.54 -19.99 26.67
C ILE A 90 -45.35 -21.00 25.55
N ASP A 91 -45.13 -20.52 24.33
CA ASP A 91 -44.98 -21.35 23.14
C ASP A 91 -43.82 -22.34 23.28
N SER A 92 -42.72 -21.90 23.90
CA SER A 92 -41.58 -22.75 24.23
C SER A 92 -41.94 -23.87 25.20
N LYS A 93 -42.66 -23.56 26.29
CA LYS A 93 -43.12 -24.59 27.24
C LYS A 93 -44.07 -25.58 26.59
N ILE A 94 -45.00 -25.11 25.75
CA ILE A 94 -45.92 -26.00 25.01
C ILE A 94 -45.13 -26.95 24.09
N ALA A 95 -44.20 -26.41 23.29
CA ALA A 95 -43.37 -27.20 22.39
C ALA A 95 -42.51 -28.23 23.15
N LEU A 96 -41.92 -27.83 24.29
CA LEU A 96 -41.12 -28.71 25.14
C LEU A 96 -41.94 -29.80 25.82
N LYS A 97 -43.16 -29.49 26.27
CA LYS A 97 -44.06 -30.52 26.81
C LYS A 97 -44.38 -31.56 25.75
N CYS A 98 -44.75 -31.11 24.55
CA CYS A 98 -45.02 -32.00 23.42
C CYS A 98 -43.79 -32.85 23.10
N TRP A 99 -42.60 -32.24 23.06
CA TRP A 99 -41.35 -32.97 22.84
C TRP A 99 -41.12 -34.07 23.89
N LEU A 100 -41.30 -33.77 25.17
CA LEU A 100 -41.12 -34.77 26.23
C LEU A 100 -42.15 -35.91 26.11
N GLU A 101 -43.42 -35.62 25.82
CA GLU A 101 -44.45 -36.65 25.60
C GLU A 101 -44.13 -37.53 24.37
N ASP A 102 -43.68 -36.90 23.26
CA ASP A 102 -43.27 -37.57 22.02
C ASP A 102 -42.07 -38.49 22.24
N LYS A 103 -41.08 -38.07 23.04
CA LYS A 103 -39.80 -38.79 23.13
C LYS A 103 -39.68 -39.73 24.31
N LEU A 104 -40.33 -39.40 25.42
CA LEU A 104 -40.30 -40.23 26.61
C LEU A 104 -41.39 -41.29 26.61
N HIS A 105 -42.49 -41.08 25.86
CA HIS A 105 -43.66 -41.95 25.84
C HIS A 105 -44.14 -42.32 27.25
N THR A 106 -44.35 -41.30 28.07
CA THR A 106 -44.78 -41.45 29.47
C THR A 106 -45.96 -40.52 29.77
N ASP A 107 -46.79 -40.94 30.71
CA ASP A 107 -48.02 -40.26 31.15
C ASP A 107 -47.83 -39.41 32.42
N ASP A 108 -46.63 -39.45 33.02
CA ASP A 108 -46.32 -38.84 34.32
C ASP A 108 -45.58 -37.49 34.21
N ILE A 109 -45.63 -36.83 33.06
CA ILE A 109 -45.00 -35.51 32.88
C ILE A 109 -45.81 -34.46 33.65
N GLU A 110 -45.28 -34.04 34.80
CA GLU A 110 -45.81 -32.94 35.59
C GLU A 110 -45.19 -31.61 35.14
N SER A 111 -46.01 -30.56 35.05
CA SER A 111 -45.55 -29.21 34.70
C SER A 111 -45.41 -28.33 35.93
N ARG A 112 -44.42 -27.43 35.92
CA ARG A 112 -44.18 -26.40 36.95
C ARG A 112 -44.10 -26.97 38.34
N VAL A 113 -43.20 -27.95 38.50
CA VAL A 113 -43.03 -28.72 39.72
C VAL A 113 -42.13 -27.93 40.68
N PRO A 114 -42.66 -27.35 41.76
CA PRO A 114 -41.86 -26.59 42.70
C PRO A 114 -40.85 -27.51 43.40
N ILE A 115 -39.64 -27.02 43.68
CA ILE A 115 -38.64 -27.84 44.36
C ILE A 115 -39.14 -28.28 45.75
N ARG A 116 -39.94 -27.46 46.42
CA ARG A 116 -40.57 -27.82 47.71
C ARG A 116 -41.49 -29.05 47.66
N THR A 117 -41.95 -29.49 46.48
CA THR A 117 -42.75 -30.73 46.37
C THR A 117 -41.88 -31.96 46.26
N VAL A 118 -40.58 -31.78 46.01
CA VAL A 118 -39.59 -32.85 45.91
C VAL A 118 -38.49 -32.74 46.99
N SER A 119 -38.43 -31.65 47.76
CA SER A 119 -37.49 -31.45 48.86
C SER A 119 -38.02 -30.49 49.94
N GLU A 120 -37.34 -30.42 51.08
CA GLU A 120 -37.70 -29.54 52.22
C GLU A 120 -37.30 -28.07 52.02
N SER A 121 -37.00 -27.63 50.79
CA SER A 121 -36.55 -26.25 50.51
C SER A 121 -37.71 -25.24 50.47
N GLU A 122 -37.56 -24.10 51.15
CA GLU A 122 -38.50 -22.97 51.07
C GLU A 122 -38.31 -22.08 49.83
N ARG A 123 -37.30 -22.37 49.00
CA ARG A 123 -36.99 -21.59 47.80
C ARG A 123 -38.07 -21.79 46.73
N LYS A 124 -38.46 -20.70 46.07
CA LYS A 124 -39.54 -20.65 45.07
C LYS A 124 -39.12 -21.13 43.67
N TYR A 125 -38.08 -21.95 43.54
CA TYR A 125 -37.65 -22.49 42.26
C TYR A 125 -38.51 -23.69 41.86
N GLU A 126 -38.59 -23.96 40.56
CA GLU A 126 -39.37 -25.07 40.00
C GLU A 126 -38.61 -25.72 38.83
N PHE A 127 -38.86 -27.01 38.63
CA PHE A 127 -38.63 -27.66 37.35
C PHE A 127 -39.76 -27.26 36.40
N THR A 128 -39.43 -26.95 35.15
CA THR A 128 -40.44 -26.67 34.13
C THR A 128 -41.26 -27.93 33.85
N PHE A 129 -40.59 -29.07 33.70
CA PHE A 129 -41.22 -30.39 33.59
C PHE A 129 -40.45 -31.42 34.42
N LEU A 130 -41.16 -32.44 34.90
CA LEU A 130 -40.57 -33.57 35.60
C LEU A 130 -41.31 -34.86 35.22
N SER A 131 -40.56 -35.90 34.86
CA SER A 131 -41.05 -37.28 34.80
C SER A 131 -40.26 -38.12 35.78
N ALA A 132 -40.93 -38.58 36.84
CA ALA A 132 -40.32 -39.40 37.88
C ALA A 132 -40.06 -40.83 37.40
N LYS A 133 -40.91 -41.36 36.50
CA LYS A 133 -40.78 -42.68 35.87
C LYS A 133 -39.53 -42.75 34.98
N LYS A 134 -39.28 -41.69 34.19
CA LYS A 134 -38.16 -41.64 33.25
C LYS A 134 -36.89 -41.03 33.83
N LYS A 135 -36.95 -40.55 35.08
CA LYS A 135 -35.85 -39.88 35.76
C LYS A 135 -35.33 -38.65 35.01
N VAL A 136 -36.23 -37.90 34.37
CA VAL A 136 -35.89 -36.70 33.60
C VAL A 136 -36.57 -35.48 34.20
N ALA A 137 -35.79 -34.43 34.43
CA ALA A 137 -36.27 -33.10 34.76
C ALA A 137 -35.85 -32.12 33.67
N LEU A 138 -36.70 -31.14 33.35
CA LEU A 138 -36.39 -30.08 32.39
C LEU A 138 -36.50 -28.71 33.05
N SER A 139 -35.48 -27.88 32.85
CA SER A 139 -35.46 -26.49 33.30
C SER A 139 -35.32 -25.57 32.10
N PHE A 140 -36.42 -24.91 31.73
CA PHE A 140 -36.47 -23.95 30.64
C PHE A 140 -36.26 -22.52 31.15
N CYS A 141 -35.51 -21.72 30.40
CA CYS A 141 -35.33 -20.29 30.65
C CYS A 141 -35.55 -19.45 29.38
N ASN A 142 -36.60 -18.62 29.42
CA ASN A 142 -36.87 -17.67 28.33
C ASN A 142 -35.82 -16.56 28.27
N GLU A 143 -35.45 -16.00 29.42
CA GLU A 143 -34.41 -14.98 29.54
C GLU A 143 -33.24 -15.52 30.36
N TYR A 144 -32.19 -15.98 29.68
CA TYR A 144 -31.02 -16.52 30.35
C TYR A 144 -30.12 -15.45 30.98
N ARG A 145 -30.34 -14.16 30.72
CA ARG A 145 -29.58 -13.04 31.30
C ARG A 145 -29.67 -12.96 32.83
N ASN A 146 -30.74 -13.50 33.41
CA ASN A 146 -31.04 -13.43 34.84
C ASN A 146 -30.83 -14.77 35.58
N LEU A 147 -30.08 -15.71 34.99
CA LEU A 147 -29.82 -17.01 35.62
C LEU A 147 -28.77 -16.90 36.73
N SER A 148 -29.17 -17.19 37.97
CA SER A 148 -28.29 -17.29 39.12
C SER A 148 -27.69 -18.69 39.25
N ASP A 149 -26.45 -18.80 39.76
CA ASP A 149 -25.86 -20.11 40.10
C ASP A 149 -26.65 -20.81 41.21
N ASP A 150 -27.18 -20.06 42.18
CA ASP A 150 -28.06 -20.58 43.23
C ASP A 150 -29.23 -21.39 42.66
N LYS A 151 -29.88 -20.91 41.59
CA LYS A 151 -31.00 -21.64 40.96
C LYS A 151 -30.53 -23.01 40.49
N PHE A 152 -29.40 -23.07 39.79
CA PHE A 152 -28.88 -24.33 39.28
C PHE A 152 -28.48 -25.27 40.39
N THR A 153 -27.68 -24.79 41.35
CA THR A 153 -27.22 -25.58 42.50
C THR A 153 -28.39 -26.18 43.27
N ILE A 154 -29.44 -25.41 43.52
CA ILE A 154 -30.63 -25.88 44.25
C ILE A 154 -31.40 -26.91 43.41
N LEU A 155 -31.56 -26.71 42.11
CA LEU A 155 -32.20 -27.70 41.23
C LEU A 155 -31.41 -29.02 41.21
N GLU A 156 -30.08 -28.95 41.12
CA GLU A 156 -29.20 -30.12 41.12
C GLU A 156 -29.25 -30.89 42.44
N GLN A 157 -29.17 -30.18 43.57
CA GLN A 157 -29.25 -30.77 44.93
C GLN A 157 -30.58 -31.47 45.18
N HIS A 158 -31.67 -30.97 44.58
CA HIS A 158 -33.02 -31.50 44.76
C HIS A 158 -33.52 -32.24 43.52
N SER A 159 -32.60 -32.69 42.67
CA SER A 159 -32.91 -33.49 41.50
C SER A 159 -33.44 -34.88 41.86
N ASN A 160 -33.21 -35.40 43.07
CA ASN A 160 -33.65 -36.73 43.52
C ASN A 160 -33.30 -37.86 42.52
N GLY A 161 -32.11 -37.77 41.92
CA GLY A 161 -31.61 -38.74 40.93
C GLY A 161 -32.19 -38.55 39.53
N ASN A 162 -32.96 -37.48 39.27
CA ASN A 162 -33.39 -37.11 37.93
C ASN A 162 -32.25 -36.38 37.18
N SER A 163 -32.02 -36.72 35.92
CA SER A 163 -31.13 -35.96 35.04
C SER A 163 -31.81 -34.67 34.60
N ILE A 164 -31.15 -33.53 34.79
CA ILE A 164 -31.71 -32.21 34.45
C ILE A 164 -31.25 -31.79 33.06
N ILE A 165 -32.21 -31.53 32.18
CA ILE A 165 -31.99 -30.94 30.85
C ILE A 165 -32.22 -29.43 30.96
N TYR A 166 -31.21 -28.65 30.60
CA TYR A 166 -31.27 -27.19 30.61
C TYR A 166 -31.47 -26.66 29.19
N VAL A 167 -32.63 -26.02 28.96
CA VAL A 167 -32.99 -25.43 27.68
C VAL A 167 -33.17 -23.93 27.85
N ALA A 168 -32.55 -23.15 26.97
CA ALA A 168 -32.74 -21.71 26.91
C ALA A 168 -33.50 -21.32 25.64
N SER A 169 -34.23 -20.20 25.68
CA SER A 169 -34.72 -19.59 24.45
C SER A 169 -33.54 -19.23 23.56
N GLY A 170 -33.66 -19.56 22.28
CA GLY A 170 -32.68 -19.22 21.27
C GLY A 170 -32.63 -17.72 21.06
N ASP A 171 -31.44 -17.14 21.21
CA ASP A 171 -31.16 -15.76 20.83
C ASP A 171 -30.62 -15.77 19.39
N LYS A 172 -31.25 -14.96 18.53
CA LYS A 172 -30.81 -14.76 17.13
C LYS A 172 -29.64 -13.78 17.05
N SER A 173 -29.27 -13.11 18.13
CA SER A 173 -28.15 -12.17 18.14
C SER A 173 -26.80 -12.87 18.09
N GLU A 174 -25.92 -12.36 17.24
CA GLU A 174 -24.51 -12.73 17.25
C GLU A 174 -23.88 -12.24 18.55
N THR A 175 -23.05 -13.08 19.16
CA THR A 175 -22.44 -12.73 20.45
C THR A 175 -21.24 -11.79 20.31
N ASN A 176 -20.85 -11.38 19.09
CA ASN A 176 -19.75 -10.44 18.82
C ASN A 176 -18.47 -10.72 19.64
N GLY A 177 -18.09 -11.99 19.76
CA GLY A 177 -16.91 -12.39 20.55
C GLY A 177 -17.13 -12.47 22.07
N GLN A 178 -18.36 -12.27 22.54
CA GLN A 178 -18.75 -12.39 23.95
C GLN A 178 -19.32 -13.78 24.25
N TYR A 179 -19.25 -14.15 25.53
CA TYR A 179 -19.85 -15.37 26.05
C TYR A 179 -20.91 -15.00 27.09
N PRO A 180 -22.21 -15.14 26.76
CA PRO A 180 -23.28 -14.77 27.69
C PRO A 180 -23.22 -15.59 28.98
N GLU A 181 -23.20 -14.91 30.13
CA GLU A 181 -23.00 -15.53 31.45
C GLU A 181 -24.02 -16.64 31.75
N GLY A 182 -25.28 -16.44 31.40
CA GLY A 182 -26.32 -17.45 31.59
C GLY A 182 -26.08 -18.72 30.77
N LEU A 183 -25.61 -18.59 29.53
CA LEU A 183 -25.25 -19.73 28.68
C LEU A 183 -23.97 -20.41 29.19
N MET A 184 -23.02 -19.63 29.71
CA MET A 184 -21.83 -20.18 30.37
C MET A 184 -22.18 -21.09 31.54
N LYS A 185 -23.14 -20.69 32.37
CA LYS A 185 -23.61 -21.51 33.50
C LYS A 185 -24.28 -22.81 33.05
N ILE A 186 -25.02 -22.78 31.95
CA ILE A 186 -25.63 -23.97 31.33
C ILE A 186 -24.55 -24.89 30.78
N GLN A 187 -23.64 -24.36 29.96
CA GLN A 187 -22.59 -25.15 29.33
C GLN A 187 -21.66 -25.81 30.34
N ARG A 188 -21.32 -25.16 31.46
CA ARG A 188 -20.48 -25.78 32.50
C ARG A 188 -21.09 -27.07 33.08
N ARG A 189 -22.42 -27.20 33.05
CA ARG A 189 -23.17 -28.32 33.64
C ARG A 189 -23.49 -29.40 32.61
N GLN A 190 -23.92 -28.99 31.42
CA GLN A 190 -24.36 -29.87 30.34
C GLN A 190 -23.25 -30.20 29.33
N GLY A 191 -22.17 -29.40 29.28
CA GLY A 191 -21.12 -29.44 28.25
C GLY A 191 -21.45 -28.60 27.00
N TYR A 192 -22.73 -28.36 26.73
CA TYR A 192 -23.24 -27.58 25.60
C TYR A 192 -24.45 -26.75 26.03
N CYS A 193 -25.00 -25.93 25.13
CA CYS A 193 -26.24 -25.17 25.31
C CYS A 193 -27.31 -25.66 24.33
N LEU A 194 -28.52 -25.86 24.83
CA LEU A 194 -29.71 -26.17 24.03
C LEU A 194 -30.51 -24.89 23.85
N LEU A 195 -30.54 -24.38 22.63
CA LEU A 195 -31.20 -23.13 22.27
C LEU A 195 -32.46 -23.44 21.47
N LEU A 196 -33.62 -23.27 22.10
CA LEU A 196 -34.91 -23.52 21.50
C LEU A 196 -35.45 -22.27 20.81
N ASN A 197 -35.69 -22.34 19.52
CA ASN A 197 -36.35 -21.30 18.76
C ASN A 197 -37.75 -21.78 18.34
N VAL A 198 -38.77 -21.05 18.77
CA VAL A 198 -40.17 -21.38 18.51
C VAL A 198 -40.83 -20.21 17.78
N ASP A 199 -41.56 -20.52 16.71
CA ASP A 199 -42.35 -19.57 15.94
C ASP A 199 -43.84 -19.94 16.07
N GLY A 200 -44.48 -19.39 17.11
CA GLY A 200 -45.82 -19.76 17.56
C GLY A 200 -45.88 -21.11 18.29
N ALA A 201 -46.96 -21.39 19.00
CA ALA A 201 -47.20 -22.69 19.66
C ALA A 201 -47.37 -23.84 18.65
N ASP A 202 -46.27 -24.27 18.02
CA ASP A 202 -46.24 -25.35 17.02
C ASP A 202 -45.00 -26.22 17.18
N TYR A 203 -45.18 -27.38 17.84
CA TYR A 203 -44.14 -28.38 18.01
C TYR A 203 -43.44 -28.78 16.69
N SER A 204 -44.19 -28.87 15.58
CA SER A 204 -43.64 -29.31 14.29
C SER A 204 -42.68 -28.30 13.67
N LYS A 205 -42.78 -27.03 14.07
CA LYS A 205 -41.94 -25.94 13.56
C LYS A 205 -40.78 -25.60 14.49
N ALA A 206 -40.88 -25.95 15.77
CA ALA A 206 -39.87 -25.68 16.78
C ALA A 206 -38.50 -26.22 16.36
N GLU A 207 -37.45 -25.40 16.53
CA GLU A 207 -36.08 -25.72 16.18
C GLU A 207 -35.20 -25.73 17.42
N LEU A 208 -34.34 -26.74 17.52
CA LEU A 208 -33.34 -26.83 18.56
C LEU A 208 -31.96 -26.63 17.92
N THR A 209 -31.22 -25.68 18.47
CA THR A 209 -29.82 -25.44 18.10
C THR A 209 -28.94 -25.84 19.27
N VAL A 210 -28.02 -26.76 19.03
CA VAL A 210 -27.05 -27.24 20.01
C VAL A 210 -25.72 -26.56 19.72
N VAL A 211 -25.24 -25.76 20.67
CA VAL A 211 -23.99 -25.00 20.53
C VAL A 211 -23.09 -25.18 21.74
N TYR A 212 -21.80 -24.92 21.56
CA TYR A 212 -20.91 -24.65 22.67
C TYR A 212 -20.04 -23.42 22.35
N TYR A 213 -19.49 -22.81 23.38
CA TYR A 213 -18.61 -21.66 23.31
C TYR A 213 -17.20 -22.06 23.72
N GLU A 214 -16.23 -21.70 22.89
CA GLU A 214 -14.80 -21.96 23.08
C GLU A 214 -14.03 -20.72 22.63
N LYS A 215 -12.82 -20.49 23.15
CA LYS A 215 -11.96 -19.40 22.65
C LYS A 215 -11.25 -19.84 21.38
N ASN A 216 -11.18 -18.98 20.38
CA ASN A 216 -10.43 -19.21 19.16
C ASN A 216 -8.93 -18.87 19.31
N ALA A 217 -8.16 -18.98 18.23
CA ALA A 217 -6.73 -18.70 18.19
C ALA A 217 -6.34 -17.26 18.59
N ASP A 218 -7.29 -16.32 18.57
CA ASP A 218 -7.12 -14.94 19.01
C ASP A 218 -7.52 -14.71 20.48
N GLY A 219 -8.01 -15.76 21.16
CA GLY A 219 -8.50 -15.69 22.53
C GLY A 219 -9.91 -15.10 22.67
N VAL A 220 -10.62 -14.92 21.56
CA VAL A 220 -11.99 -14.39 21.49
C VAL A 220 -12.99 -15.54 21.56
N TRP A 221 -14.12 -15.35 22.26
CA TRP A 221 -15.15 -16.40 22.36
C TRP A 221 -15.86 -16.61 21.03
N GLU A 222 -15.94 -17.85 20.60
CA GLU A 222 -16.59 -18.29 19.38
C GLU A 222 -17.75 -19.23 19.72
N LYS A 223 -18.89 -19.01 19.07
CA LYS A 223 -20.06 -19.90 19.14
C LYS A 223 -19.90 -20.99 18.08
N VAL A 224 -19.67 -22.22 18.51
CA VAL A 224 -19.53 -23.39 17.64
C VAL A 224 -20.84 -24.17 17.62
N ASN A 225 -21.38 -24.41 16.42
CA ASN A 225 -22.61 -25.20 16.24
C ASN A 225 -22.28 -26.70 16.19
N ILE A 226 -22.98 -27.49 17.01
CA ILE A 226 -22.86 -28.95 17.04
C ILE A 226 -23.94 -29.57 16.14
N ALA A 227 -25.20 -29.15 16.34
CA ALA A 227 -26.35 -29.62 15.59
C ALA A 227 -27.43 -28.53 15.53
N ARG A 228 -28.22 -28.52 14.46
CA ARG A 228 -29.39 -27.65 14.34
C ARG A 228 -30.43 -28.32 13.46
N ASP A 229 -31.60 -28.58 14.01
CA ASP A 229 -32.72 -29.16 13.28
C ASP A 229 -34.05 -28.90 14.04
N LYS A 230 -35.15 -29.47 13.55
CA LYS A 230 -36.43 -29.51 14.26
C LYS A 230 -36.30 -30.22 15.60
N LEU A 231 -37.00 -29.72 16.61
CA LEU A 231 -37.01 -30.28 17.96
C LEU A 231 -37.36 -31.77 17.96
N SER A 232 -38.27 -32.18 17.07
CA SER A 232 -38.69 -33.58 16.90
C SER A 232 -37.62 -34.54 16.37
N LYS A 233 -36.48 -34.01 15.90
CA LYS A 233 -35.33 -34.81 15.44
C LYS A 233 -34.35 -35.15 16.55
N PHE A 234 -34.53 -34.56 17.72
CA PHE A 234 -33.74 -34.85 18.92
C PHE A 234 -34.52 -35.83 19.79
N ASP A 235 -33.92 -36.98 20.09
CA ASP A 235 -34.48 -38.00 20.98
C ASP A 235 -33.83 -37.92 22.37
N ILE A 236 -34.44 -38.59 23.35
CA ILE A 236 -33.90 -38.75 24.70
C ILE A 236 -33.72 -40.25 24.94
N SER A 237 -32.49 -40.67 25.22
CA SER A 237 -32.18 -42.08 25.52
C SER A 237 -32.75 -42.49 26.89
N ASP A 238 -32.78 -43.80 27.14
CA ASP A 238 -33.13 -44.34 28.47
C ASP A 238 -32.16 -43.88 29.58
N SER A 239 -30.92 -43.51 29.20
CA SER A 239 -29.94 -42.91 30.09
C SER A 239 -30.09 -41.38 30.23
N SER A 240 -31.21 -40.82 29.77
CA SER A 240 -31.53 -39.39 29.80
C SER A 240 -30.54 -38.51 29.02
N GLN A 241 -29.84 -39.08 28.04
CA GLN A 241 -28.96 -38.34 27.14
C GLN A 241 -29.71 -37.91 25.90
N ILE A 242 -29.42 -36.71 25.41
CA ILE A 242 -30.02 -36.22 24.17
C ILE A 242 -29.26 -36.82 22.98
N MET A 243 -30.03 -37.38 22.07
CA MET A 243 -29.55 -38.05 20.87
C MET A 243 -29.96 -37.26 19.63
N TYR A 244 -29.10 -37.23 18.63
CA TYR A 244 -29.36 -36.63 17.33
C TYR A 244 -28.84 -37.58 16.24
N HIS A 245 -29.72 -38.05 15.34
CA HIS A 245 -29.40 -39.07 14.34
C HIS A 245 -28.66 -40.30 14.92
N ASN A 246 -29.13 -40.83 16.07
CA ASN A 246 -28.53 -41.95 16.81
C ASN A 246 -27.14 -41.69 17.41
N HIS A 247 -26.63 -40.46 17.37
CA HIS A 247 -25.41 -40.07 18.06
C HIS A 247 -25.75 -39.26 19.32
N SER A 248 -25.04 -39.50 20.42
CA SER A 248 -25.21 -38.67 21.61
C SER A 248 -24.63 -37.28 21.34
N LEU A 249 -25.30 -36.22 21.84
CA LEU A 249 -24.75 -34.87 21.73
C LEU A 249 -23.39 -34.74 22.43
N CYS A 250 -23.14 -35.55 23.46
CA CYS A 250 -21.85 -35.60 24.15
C CYS A 250 -20.72 -36.11 23.25
N ASP A 251 -20.97 -37.11 22.41
CA ASP A 251 -19.94 -37.62 21.50
C ASP A 251 -19.73 -36.69 20.30
N MET A 252 -20.81 -36.11 19.77
CA MET A 252 -20.73 -35.06 18.75
C MET A 252 -19.96 -33.84 19.27
N LEU A 253 -20.15 -33.46 20.54
CA LEU A 253 -19.40 -32.39 21.19
C LEU A 253 -17.90 -32.69 21.18
N LYS A 254 -17.50 -33.91 21.59
CA LYS A 254 -16.07 -34.30 21.61
C LYS A 254 -15.45 -34.24 20.22
N GLU A 255 -16.18 -34.70 19.19
CA GLU A 255 -15.74 -34.65 17.80
C GLU A 255 -15.53 -33.19 17.35
N LYS A 256 -16.53 -32.32 17.60
CA LYS A 256 -16.44 -30.89 17.27
C LYS A 256 -15.33 -30.17 18.02
N GLN A 257 -15.12 -30.47 19.31
CA GLN A 257 -14.01 -29.95 20.09
C GLN A 257 -12.65 -30.39 19.53
N LEU A 258 -12.53 -31.65 19.10
CA LEU A 258 -11.31 -32.15 18.47
C LEU A 258 -11.03 -31.44 17.14
N GLU A 259 -12.04 -31.27 16.28
CA GLU A 259 -11.95 -30.51 15.03
C GLU A 259 -11.52 -29.06 15.28
N PHE A 260 -12.18 -28.39 16.24
CA PHE A 260 -11.88 -27.02 16.63
C PHE A 260 -10.45 -26.86 17.14
N ASN A 261 -10.00 -27.77 18.03
CA ASN A 261 -8.65 -27.75 18.57
C ASN A 261 -7.58 -27.97 17.50
N LYS A 262 -7.81 -28.89 16.54
CA LYS A 262 -6.92 -29.09 15.39
C LYS A 262 -6.82 -27.83 14.53
N HIS A 263 -7.95 -27.21 14.22
CA HIS A 263 -7.99 -25.99 13.43
C HIS A 263 -7.25 -24.83 14.14
N GLN A 264 -7.50 -24.66 15.44
CA GLN A 264 -6.81 -23.68 16.26
C GLN A 264 -5.29 -23.90 16.27
N GLN A 265 -4.84 -25.14 16.48
CA GLN A 265 -3.41 -25.47 16.46
C GLN A 265 -2.78 -25.16 15.10
N ALA A 266 -3.48 -25.45 13.99
CA ALA A 266 -2.99 -25.13 12.65
C ALA A 266 -2.82 -23.62 12.44
N ILE A 267 -3.77 -22.79 12.90
CA ILE A 267 -3.66 -21.31 12.82
C ILE A 267 -2.46 -20.81 13.64
N ILE A 268 -2.30 -21.30 14.88
CA ILE A 268 -1.19 -20.91 15.76
C ILE A 268 0.14 -21.28 15.11
N TYR A 269 0.25 -22.49 14.59
CA TYR A 269 1.45 -22.97 13.91
C TYR A 269 1.78 -22.15 12.66
N GLN A 270 0.79 -21.84 11.83
CA GLN A 270 1.00 -21.00 10.64
C GLN A 270 1.52 -19.61 11.02
N ARG A 271 0.96 -18.98 12.06
CA ARG A 271 1.43 -17.68 12.56
C ARG A 271 2.87 -17.73 13.07
N GLU A 272 3.27 -18.85 13.66
CA GLU A 272 4.65 -19.04 14.12
C GLU A 272 5.62 -19.21 12.95
N LEU A 273 5.24 -19.98 11.92
CA LEU A 273 5.99 -20.08 10.67
C LEU A 273 6.13 -18.72 9.98
N ASP A 274 5.04 -17.95 9.88
CA ASP A 274 5.06 -16.63 9.26
C ASP A 274 6.01 -15.66 9.98
N LYS A 275 6.09 -15.75 11.32
CA LYS A 275 7.06 -14.98 12.11
C LYS A 275 8.50 -15.38 11.80
N ILE A 276 8.79 -16.68 11.73
CA ILE A 276 10.13 -17.18 11.39
C ILE A 276 10.52 -16.70 10.00
N HIS A 277 9.65 -16.85 9.00
CA HIS A 277 9.91 -16.39 7.64
C HIS A 277 10.08 -14.87 7.55
N ALA A 278 9.30 -14.10 8.31
CA ALA A 278 9.47 -12.64 8.38
C ALA A 278 10.83 -12.25 8.99
N GLU A 279 11.28 -12.94 10.05
CA GLU A 279 12.59 -12.73 10.64
C GLU A 279 13.73 -13.10 9.68
N GLU A 280 13.62 -14.23 8.98
CA GLU A 280 14.58 -14.65 7.96
C GLU A 280 14.67 -13.63 6.80
N ALA A 281 13.52 -13.19 6.30
CA ALA A 281 13.45 -12.17 5.25
C ALA A 281 14.07 -10.84 5.70
N TRP A 282 13.83 -10.43 6.95
CA TRP A 282 14.43 -9.23 7.53
C TRP A 282 15.96 -9.35 7.63
N ARG A 283 16.49 -10.48 8.13
CA ARG A 283 17.94 -10.73 8.21
C ARG A 283 18.58 -10.72 6.82
N ALA A 284 17.95 -11.36 5.83
CA ALA A 284 18.42 -11.35 4.46
C ALA A 284 18.44 -9.93 3.85
N ASP A 285 17.43 -9.12 4.14
CA ASP A 285 17.41 -7.72 3.69
C ASP A 285 18.50 -6.87 4.36
N GLU A 286 18.71 -7.04 5.66
CA GLU A 286 19.77 -6.35 6.40
C GLU A 286 21.15 -6.70 5.84
N GLU A 287 21.41 -7.97 5.54
CA GLU A 287 22.67 -8.42 4.95
C GLU A 287 22.87 -7.85 3.53
N ARG A 288 21.82 -7.83 2.70
CA ARG A 288 21.86 -7.16 1.38
C ARG A 288 22.21 -5.67 1.52
N ARG A 289 21.63 -4.97 2.50
CA ARG A 289 21.95 -3.55 2.77
C ARG A 289 23.40 -3.37 3.21
N LYS A 290 23.93 -4.26 4.06
CA LYS A 290 25.35 -4.25 4.48
C LYS A 290 26.28 -4.45 3.29
N GLN A 291 26.01 -5.45 2.45
CA GLN A 291 26.81 -5.71 1.24
C GLN A 291 26.75 -4.56 0.24
N ALA A 292 25.57 -3.94 0.05
CA ALA A 292 25.41 -2.76 -0.79
C ALA A 292 26.21 -1.56 -0.28
N ARG A 293 26.26 -1.33 1.06
CA ARG A 293 27.09 -0.28 1.67
C ARG A 293 28.58 -0.52 1.44
N ILE A 294 29.06 -1.75 1.68
CA ILE A 294 30.46 -2.13 1.46
C ILE A 294 30.83 -1.95 -0.02
N LYS A 295 29.95 -2.37 -0.93
CA LYS A 295 30.16 -2.19 -2.37
C LYS A 295 30.22 -0.71 -2.75
N ALA A 296 29.26 0.10 -2.29
CA ALA A 296 29.25 1.54 -2.56
C ALA A 296 30.49 2.25 -2.02
N GLU A 297 31.00 1.85 -0.86
CA GLU A 297 32.24 2.41 -0.30
C GLU A 297 33.47 2.01 -1.14
N LYS A 298 33.56 0.75 -1.58
CA LYS A 298 34.61 0.29 -2.50
C LYS A 298 34.57 1.03 -3.83
N ASP A 299 33.37 1.17 -4.41
CA ASP A 299 33.16 1.88 -5.68
C ASP A 299 33.55 3.35 -5.53
N ARG A 300 33.18 4.01 -4.41
CA ARG A 300 33.59 5.39 -4.11
C ARG A 300 35.10 5.53 -3.98
N LYS A 301 35.78 4.59 -3.32
CA LYS A 301 37.24 4.62 -3.18
C LYS A 301 37.93 4.42 -4.54
N ALA A 302 37.47 3.47 -5.34
CA ALA A 302 37.99 3.23 -6.68
C ALA A 302 37.79 4.45 -7.60
N GLU A 303 36.65 5.13 -7.49
CA GLU A 303 36.38 6.38 -8.21
C GLU A 303 37.36 7.50 -7.83
N LEU A 304 37.60 7.70 -6.53
CA LEU A 304 38.58 8.68 -6.06
C LEU A 304 39.99 8.37 -6.57
N GLU A 305 40.42 7.10 -6.52
CA GLU A 305 41.71 6.67 -7.06
C GLU A 305 41.81 6.89 -8.58
N ARG A 306 40.73 6.67 -9.35
CA ARG A 306 40.70 6.98 -10.78
C ARG A 306 40.87 8.47 -11.04
N ARG A 307 40.08 9.32 -10.35
CA ARG A 307 40.17 10.78 -10.50
C ARG A 307 41.54 11.32 -10.09
N GLU A 308 42.17 10.73 -9.08
CA GLU A 308 43.54 11.05 -8.68
C GLU A 308 44.55 10.75 -9.79
N LYS A 309 44.48 9.53 -10.36
CA LYS A 309 45.35 9.12 -11.48
C LYS A 309 45.17 10.02 -12.70
N GLU A 310 43.92 10.34 -13.04
CA GLU A 310 43.60 11.25 -14.15
C GLU A 310 44.17 12.65 -13.89
N ARG A 311 44.07 13.17 -12.66
CA ARG A 311 44.65 14.47 -12.31
C ARG A 311 46.17 14.46 -12.45
N ILE A 312 46.85 13.46 -11.90
CA ILE A 312 48.32 13.32 -12.01
C ILE A 312 48.73 13.26 -13.49
N GLU A 313 47.99 12.52 -14.32
CA GLU A 313 48.28 12.43 -15.74
C GLU A 313 48.06 13.76 -16.48
N GLN A 314 46.98 14.48 -16.17
CA GLN A 314 46.73 15.82 -16.71
C GLN A 314 47.81 16.82 -16.30
N GLU A 315 48.27 16.76 -15.04
CA GLU A 315 49.37 17.59 -14.53
C GLU A 315 50.69 17.29 -15.28
N LYS A 316 51.01 16.02 -15.55
CA LYS A 316 52.17 15.64 -16.37
C LYS A 316 52.07 16.19 -17.78
N ILE A 317 50.94 15.97 -18.46
CA ILE A 317 50.71 16.50 -19.81
C ILE A 317 50.84 18.03 -19.83
N ALA A 318 50.31 18.71 -18.81
CA ALA A 318 50.42 20.17 -18.70
C ALA A 318 51.87 20.62 -18.46
N ALA A 319 52.63 19.91 -17.64
CA ALA A 319 54.05 20.17 -17.40
C ALA A 319 54.88 19.97 -18.67
N GLU A 320 54.66 18.87 -19.40
CA GLU A 320 55.33 18.60 -20.68
C GLU A 320 55.03 19.70 -21.72
N LYS A 321 53.75 20.11 -21.85
CA LYS A 321 53.38 21.23 -22.74
C LYS A 321 54.04 22.55 -22.34
N LYS A 322 54.11 22.83 -21.03
CA LYS A 322 54.77 24.04 -20.51
C LYS A 322 56.28 24.02 -20.81
N GLU A 323 56.91 22.87 -20.67
CA GLU A 323 58.32 22.65 -21.00
C GLU A 323 58.57 22.83 -22.50
N GLN A 324 57.75 22.20 -23.35
CA GLN A 324 57.81 22.38 -24.81
C GLN A 324 57.63 23.84 -25.22
N ALA A 325 56.69 24.55 -24.61
CA ALA A 325 56.49 25.98 -24.86
C ALA A 325 57.70 26.83 -24.43
N ARG A 326 58.35 26.49 -23.30
CA ARG A 326 59.59 27.15 -22.87
C ARG A 326 60.72 26.94 -23.87
N MET A 327 60.95 25.70 -24.29
CA MET A 327 61.98 25.36 -25.28
C MET A 327 61.73 26.06 -26.63
N GLU A 328 60.46 26.15 -27.05
CA GLU A 328 60.07 26.90 -28.25
C GLU A 328 60.34 28.40 -28.12
N GLN A 329 59.96 29.00 -26.99
CA GLN A 329 60.23 30.41 -26.71
C GLN A 329 61.73 30.72 -26.73
N GLU A 330 62.54 29.88 -26.08
CA GLU A 330 63.99 30.01 -26.09
C GLU A 330 64.57 29.90 -27.51
N ARG A 331 64.08 28.92 -28.31
CA ARG A 331 64.50 28.78 -29.72
C ARG A 331 64.18 30.03 -30.54
N VAL A 332 62.96 30.57 -30.40
CA VAL A 332 62.54 31.81 -31.08
C VAL A 332 63.39 33.00 -30.64
N GLU A 333 63.76 33.08 -29.37
CA GLU A 333 64.60 34.16 -28.84
C GLU A 333 66.05 34.07 -29.34
N VAL A 334 66.62 32.86 -29.42
CA VAL A 334 67.93 32.62 -30.03
C VAL A 334 67.92 33.01 -31.52
N GLU A 335 66.89 32.63 -32.27
CA GLU A 335 66.74 32.98 -33.69
C GLU A 335 66.67 34.50 -33.89
N LYS A 336 65.90 35.22 -33.04
CA LYS A 336 65.86 36.68 -33.04
C LYS A 336 67.24 37.28 -32.78
N ARG A 337 67.97 36.76 -31.78
CA ARG A 337 69.33 37.23 -31.44
C ARG A 337 70.31 37.01 -32.59
N GLN A 338 70.23 35.89 -33.30
CA GLN A 338 71.05 35.61 -34.48
C GLN A 338 70.73 36.59 -35.62
N LYS A 339 69.45 36.79 -35.96
CA LYS A 339 69.02 37.76 -36.97
C LYS A 339 69.49 39.18 -36.65
N ARG A 340 69.43 39.58 -35.37
CA ARG A 340 69.96 40.86 -34.89
C ARG A 340 71.47 40.98 -35.09
N GLN A 341 72.22 39.95 -34.74
CA GLN A 341 73.67 39.94 -34.91
C GLN A 341 74.07 40.00 -36.39
N GLU A 342 73.38 39.26 -37.26
CA GLU A 342 73.58 39.36 -38.70
C GLU A 342 73.28 40.77 -39.24
N PHE A 343 72.16 41.36 -38.82
CA PHE A 343 71.81 42.74 -39.17
C PHE A 343 72.92 43.72 -38.74
N LEU A 344 73.39 43.64 -37.49
CA LEU A 344 74.46 44.51 -37.01
C LEU A 344 75.80 44.30 -37.73
N LYS A 345 76.14 43.06 -38.12
CA LYS A 345 77.34 42.79 -38.94
C LYS A 345 77.28 43.52 -40.27
N VAL A 346 76.13 43.48 -40.95
CA VAL A 346 75.91 44.19 -42.22
C VAL A 346 76.02 45.70 -42.05
N ILE A 347 75.41 46.27 -41.00
CA ILE A 347 75.49 47.71 -40.73
C ILE A 347 76.94 48.16 -40.45
N ASN A 348 77.69 47.36 -39.71
CA ASN A 348 79.06 47.70 -39.29
C ASN A 348 80.11 47.45 -40.39
N SER A 349 79.94 46.45 -41.25
CA SER A 349 80.89 46.17 -42.34
C SER A 349 80.84 47.21 -43.44
N GLY A 350 79.71 47.92 -43.59
CA GLY A 350 79.50 48.85 -44.71
C GLY A 350 79.09 48.17 -46.02
N ASP A 351 79.14 46.83 -46.07
CA ASP A 351 78.82 46.03 -47.25
C ASP A 351 77.33 45.73 -47.32
N CYS A 352 76.66 46.45 -48.21
CA CYS A 352 75.22 46.38 -48.39
C CYS A 352 74.83 45.19 -49.29
N PRO A 353 74.05 44.19 -48.79
CA PRO A 353 73.64 43.04 -49.58
C PRO A 353 72.77 43.46 -50.76
N GLU A 354 72.98 42.85 -51.92
CA GLU A 354 72.25 43.19 -53.15
C GLU A 354 71.12 42.20 -53.47
N ASP A 355 71.11 41.04 -52.82
CA ASP A 355 70.27 39.88 -53.11
C ASP A 355 69.11 39.67 -52.13
N ARG A 356 69.18 40.25 -50.91
CA ARG A 356 68.12 40.14 -49.88
C ARG A 356 67.76 41.50 -49.30
N VAL A 357 66.50 41.70 -48.93
CA VAL A 357 66.04 42.92 -48.26
C VAL A 357 66.63 42.99 -46.85
N LEU A 358 67.27 44.10 -46.50
CA LEU A 358 67.80 44.31 -45.15
C LEU A 358 66.69 44.85 -44.24
N THR A 359 66.34 44.12 -43.18
CA THR A 359 65.33 44.55 -42.20
C THR A 359 65.86 44.48 -40.77
N ASP A 360 65.42 45.38 -39.89
CA ASP A 360 65.72 45.33 -38.46
C ASP A 360 64.85 44.31 -37.70
N GLU A 361 65.07 44.19 -36.38
CA GLU A 361 64.30 43.31 -35.48
C GLU A 361 62.79 43.59 -35.49
N GLY A 362 62.38 44.81 -35.85
CA GLY A 362 60.97 45.22 -35.97
C GLY A 362 60.41 45.05 -37.39
N GLY A 363 61.16 44.43 -38.31
CA GLY A 363 60.76 44.23 -39.70
C GLY A 363 60.83 45.49 -40.57
N ARG A 364 61.40 46.60 -40.08
CA ARG A 364 61.55 47.82 -40.87
C ARG A 364 62.72 47.66 -41.83
N ARG A 365 62.54 48.06 -43.09
CA ARG A 365 63.57 47.97 -44.13
C ARG A 365 64.62 49.07 -43.97
N TRP A 366 65.89 48.70 -44.08
CA TRP A 366 67.05 49.58 -44.04
C TRP A 366 67.77 49.58 -45.38
N VAL A 367 68.30 50.73 -45.76
CA VAL A 367 69.04 50.94 -47.01
C VAL A 367 70.26 51.84 -46.76
N GLN A 368 71.30 51.71 -47.58
CA GLN A 368 72.54 52.47 -47.52
C GLN A 368 72.53 53.64 -48.50
N CYS A 369 73.01 54.81 -48.07
CA CYS A 369 73.19 55.95 -48.95
C CYS A 369 74.41 55.78 -49.84
N GLU A 370 74.23 55.86 -51.15
CA GLU A 370 75.34 55.74 -52.11
C GLU A 370 76.32 56.92 -52.06
N PHE A 371 75.91 58.03 -51.44
CA PHE A 371 76.72 59.25 -51.37
C PHE A 371 77.46 59.39 -50.05
N CYS A 372 76.84 59.05 -48.92
CA CYS A 372 77.48 59.17 -47.60
C CYS A 372 77.76 57.83 -46.91
N GLY A 373 77.40 56.70 -47.53
CA GLY A 373 77.62 55.35 -46.98
C GLY A 373 76.76 55.00 -45.75
N LYS A 374 75.98 55.94 -45.20
CA LYS A 374 75.19 55.71 -43.99
C LYS A 374 73.98 54.81 -44.28
N PHE A 375 73.79 53.82 -43.42
CA PHE A 375 72.56 53.05 -43.36
C PHE A 375 71.50 53.78 -42.53
N ALA A 376 70.27 53.83 -43.03
CA ALA A 376 69.12 54.31 -42.29
C ALA A 376 67.85 53.58 -42.76
N PRO A 377 66.76 53.58 -41.97
CA PRO A 377 65.49 53.04 -42.43
C PRO A 377 65.06 53.75 -43.71
N VAL A 378 64.32 53.04 -44.58
CA VAL A 378 63.84 53.57 -45.87
C VAL A 378 63.10 54.90 -45.77
N SER A 379 62.48 55.18 -44.62
CA SER A 379 61.82 56.45 -44.33
C SER A 379 62.77 57.66 -44.35
N ALA A 380 64.08 57.47 -44.20
CA ALA A 380 65.10 58.52 -44.23
C ALA A 380 65.68 58.76 -45.65
N PHE A 381 65.13 58.12 -46.69
CA PHE A 381 65.66 58.18 -48.05
C PHE A 381 64.72 58.89 -49.03
N ALA A 382 65.31 59.72 -49.90
CA ALA A 382 64.61 60.40 -50.99
C ALA A 382 64.32 59.43 -52.15
N SER A 383 65.27 58.54 -52.42
CA SER A 383 65.10 57.42 -53.35
C SER A 383 65.88 56.22 -52.84
N TYR A 384 65.36 55.02 -53.07
CA TYR A 384 66.03 53.76 -52.80
C TYR A 384 65.43 52.68 -53.68
N GLY A 385 66.21 51.65 -54.03
CA GLY A 385 65.78 50.61 -54.95
C GLY A 385 66.05 50.95 -56.43
N GLY A 386 66.19 49.92 -57.25
CA GLY A 386 66.50 50.00 -58.69
C GLY A 386 67.12 48.69 -59.19
N PHE A 387 67.30 48.54 -60.50
CA PHE A 387 67.95 47.37 -61.09
C PHE A 387 69.39 47.24 -60.54
N GLY A 388 69.68 46.14 -59.85
CA GLY A 388 70.97 45.89 -59.18
C GLY A 388 71.22 46.68 -57.88
N LYS A 389 70.24 47.44 -57.37
CA LYS A 389 70.40 48.32 -56.19
C LYS A 389 69.32 48.10 -55.14
N LEU A 390 69.20 46.87 -54.63
CA LEU A 390 68.09 46.48 -53.74
C LEU A 390 68.09 47.25 -52.41
N ASN A 391 69.26 47.45 -51.80
CA ASN A 391 69.38 48.11 -50.50
C ASN A 391 70.16 49.44 -50.56
N LYS A 392 70.28 50.06 -51.74
CA LYS A 392 71.03 51.30 -51.94
C LYS A 392 70.11 52.45 -52.38
N GLY A 393 70.46 53.69 -52.06
CA GLY A 393 69.65 54.87 -52.39
C GLY A 393 70.30 56.22 -52.12
N LYS A 394 69.57 57.31 -52.35
CA LYS A 394 69.97 58.69 -52.01
C LYS A 394 69.24 59.15 -50.75
N CYS A 395 69.96 59.40 -49.65
CA CYS A 395 69.33 59.92 -48.44
C CYS A 395 68.88 61.38 -48.62
N TYR A 396 67.87 61.82 -47.85
CA TYR A 396 67.37 63.20 -47.95
C TYR A 396 68.44 64.26 -47.68
N GLU A 397 69.39 63.98 -46.79
CA GLU A 397 70.50 64.88 -46.48
C GLU A 397 71.43 65.06 -47.70
N CYS A 398 71.89 63.96 -48.30
CA CYS A 398 72.74 64.01 -49.50
C CYS A 398 71.99 64.51 -50.74
N SER A 399 70.66 64.35 -50.77
CA SER A 399 69.84 64.94 -51.83
C SER A 399 69.78 66.47 -51.79
N ARG A 400 70.10 67.08 -50.64
CA ARG A 400 69.98 68.53 -50.43
C ARG A 400 71.34 69.23 -50.29
N ASN A 401 72.46 68.50 -50.35
CA ASN A 401 73.80 69.08 -50.20
C ASN A 401 74.31 69.66 -51.54
N PRO A 402 74.54 71.00 -51.65
CA PRO A 402 74.95 71.64 -52.90
C PRO A 402 76.39 71.33 -53.35
N ASN A 403 77.26 70.85 -52.45
CA ASN A 403 78.70 70.66 -52.69
C ASN A 403 79.10 69.30 -53.30
N ILE A 404 78.13 68.50 -53.80
CA ILE A 404 78.37 67.19 -54.45
C ILE A 404 78.15 67.26 -55.97
N ASN A 405 77.84 68.44 -56.52
CA ASN A 405 77.64 68.61 -57.97
C ASN A 405 78.76 69.45 -58.59
N THR A 406 79.74 68.80 -59.22
CA THR A 406 80.68 69.44 -60.16
C THR A 406 80.48 68.85 -61.57
N GLU A 407 80.30 69.76 -62.52
CA GLU A 407 80.00 69.57 -63.95
C GLU A 407 81.24 69.23 -64.79
N VAL A 408 81.12 68.42 -65.86
CA VAL A 408 82.00 68.58 -67.05
C VAL A 408 81.33 68.16 -68.38
N ASN A 409 81.31 69.13 -69.30
CA ASN A 409 81.38 69.17 -70.77
C ASN A 409 80.48 68.36 -71.72
N VAL A 410 79.52 69.13 -72.27
CA VAL A 410 79.21 69.40 -73.69
C VAL A 410 80.23 68.89 -74.73
N SER A 411 79.84 67.88 -75.51
CA SER A 411 79.78 67.94 -76.98
C SER A 411 79.25 66.62 -77.53
N GLU A 412 78.03 66.70 -78.10
CA GLU A 412 77.26 65.72 -78.86
C GLU A 412 75.86 65.52 -78.25
N GLU A 413 74.84 65.46 -79.13
CA GLU A 413 73.44 65.19 -78.81
C GLU A 413 72.51 66.35 -78.38
N LYS A 414 72.82 67.60 -78.78
CA LYS A 414 71.72 68.53 -79.16
C LYS A 414 71.13 68.14 -80.52
N ALA A 415 70.60 66.92 -80.61
CA ALA A 415 69.79 66.47 -81.73
C ALA A 415 69.01 65.18 -81.38
N ARG A 416 67.97 65.28 -80.54
CA ARG A 416 66.72 64.46 -80.63
C ARG A 416 65.75 64.79 -79.50
N GLN A 417 65.21 66.00 -79.56
CA GLN A 417 63.94 66.31 -78.93
C GLN A 417 62.82 65.53 -79.66
N LYS A 418 61.95 64.86 -78.91
CA LYS A 418 60.75 64.08 -79.31
C LYS A 418 60.96 62.71 -79.98
N GLN A 419 60.65 61.63 -79.25
CA GLN A 419 59.81 60.47 -79.66
C GLN A 419 59.66 59.51 -78.45
N ARG A 420 58.50 59.42 -77.77
CA ARG A 420 57.31 58.57 -78.03
C ARG A 420 57.18 57.48 -76.93
N TYR A 421 56.35 57.71 -75.90
CA TYR A 421 55.73 56.61 -75.16
C TYR A 421 54.59 56.09 -76.05
N ASP A 422 54.74 54.89 -76.60
CA ASP A 422 53.67 54.23 -77.35
C ASP A 422 52.70 53.59 -76.34
N PRO A 423 51.45 54.09 -76.21
CA PRO A 423 50.50 53.56 -75.26
C PRO A 423 50.11 52.09 -75.52
N ASN A 424 50.55 51.47 -76.62
CA ASN A 424 50.31 50.06 -76.93
C ASN A 424 51.44 49.12 -76.49
N ILE A 425 52.45 49.61 -75.74
CA ILE A 425 53.54 48.79 -75.20
C ILE A 425 53.40 48.64 -73.69
N CYS A 426 53.57 47.41 -73.21
CA CYS A 426 53.51 47.02 -71.80
C CYS A 426 54.72 47.59 -71.06
N PRO A 427 54.54 48.38 -70.00
CA PRO A 427 55.65 48.95 -69.26
C PRO A 427 56.38 47.93 -68.37
N GLU A 428 55.77 46.76 -68.07
CA GLU A 428 56.39 45.75 -67.21
C GLU A 428 57.33 44.81 -67.96
N CYS A 429 56.99 44.42 -69.19
CA CYS A 429 57.81 43.47 -69.97
C CYS A 429 58.24 43.98 -71.36
N GLY A 430 57.72 45.12 -71.82
CA GLY A 430 57.97 45.63 -73.17
C GLY A 430 57.17 44.95 -74.29
N GLY A 431 56.34 43.95 -73.97
CA GLY A 431 55.41 43.30 -74.93
C GLY A 431 54.26 44.20 -75.37
N ARG A 432 53.45 43.79 -76.36
CA ARG A 432 52.29 44.60 -76.80
C ARG A 432 51.11 44.48 -75.85
N LEU A 433 50.40 45.59 -75.66
CA LEU A 433 49.12 45.64 -74.97
C LEU A 433 47.99 45.48 -75.98
N ARG A 434 47.08 44.54 -75.71
CA ARG A 434 45.85 44.34 -76.49
C ARG A 434 44.61 44.61 -75.66
N LEU A 435 43.52 45.00 -76.32
CA LEU A 435 42.23 45.20 -75.67
C LEU A 435 41.56 43.85 -75.44
N ILE A 436 41.27 43.52 -74.18
CA ILE A 436 40.63 42.26 -73.76
C ILE A 436 39.27 42.60 -73.13
N GLN A 437 38.25 41.82 -73.49
CA GLN A 437 36.90 41.96 -72.94
C GLN A 437 36.67 40.88 -71.89
N GLY A 438 36.65 41.27 -70.62
CA GLY A 438 36.36 40.39 -69.49
C GLY A 438 34.92 40.56 -68.98
N PRO A 439 34.49 39.72 -68.02
CA PRO A 439 33.16 39.78 -67.42
C PRO A 439 32.86 41.11 -66.71
N PHE A 440 33.89 41.88 -66.33
CA PHE A 440 33.76 43.20 -65.69
C PHE A 440 34.03 44.40 -66.63
N GLY A 441 34.12 44.17 -67.96
CA GLY A 441 34.33 45.21 -68.98
C GLY A 441 35.66 45.10 -69.75
N LYS A 442 35.91 46.07 -70.64
CA LYS A 442 37.11 46.11 -71.49
C LYS A 442 38.33 46.68 -70.74
N PHE A 443 39.47 46.03 -70.87
CA PHE A 443 40.75 46.48 -70.30
C PHE A 443 41.91 46.20 -71.29
N MET A 444 43.04 46.88 -71.15
CA MET A 444 44.25 46.55 -71.92
C MET A 444 45.08 45.55 -71.11
N GLY A 445 45.34 44.37 -71.67
CA GLY A 445 46.18 43.33 -71.08
C GLY A 445 47.42 43.08 -71.93
N CYS A 446 48.51 42.64 -71.30
CA CYS A 446 49.71 42.21 -72.02
C CYS A 446 49.43 40.96 -72.85
N GLU A 447 50.01 40.87 -74.05
CA GLU A 447 49.94 39.66 -74.88
C GLU A 447 50.68 38.47 -74.25
N ASP A 448 51.76 38.73 -73.50
CA ASP A 448 52.59 37.70 -72.85
C ASP A 448 51.98 37.13 -71.55
N TYR A 449 50.66 37.16 -71.39
CA TYR A 449 49.96 36.46 -70.31
C TYR A 449 50.00 34.93 -70.56
N PRO A 450 50.31 34.07 -69.58
CA PRO A 450 50.31 34.30 -68.12
C PRO A 450 51.63 34.77 -67.50
N THR A 451 52.71 34.85 -68.28
CA THR A 451 54.05 35.23 -67.79
C THR A 451 54.15 36.69 -67.36
N CYS A 452 53.43 37.61 -68.01
CA CYS A 452 53.24 38.99 -67.57
C CYS A 452 51.76 39.22 -67.22
N LYS A 453 51.47 39.61 -65.97
CA LYS A 453 50.11 39.82 -65.47
C LYS A 453 49.66 41.29 -65.52
N PHE A 454 50.43 42.15 -66.19
CA PHE A 454 50.09 43.56 -66.36
C PHE A 454 48.74 43.72 -67.05
N ASN A 455 47.87 44.51 -66.42
CA ASN A 455 46.63 44.98 -67.01
C ASN A 455 46.38 46.43 -66.58
N ARG A 456 45.71 47.19 -67.45
CA ARG A 456 45.22 48.53 -67.12
C ARG A 456 43.81 48.75 -67.63
N ARG A 457 43.02 49.50 -66.87
CA ARG A 457 41.65 49.85 -67.26
C ARG A 457 41.67 50.85 -68.41
N VAL A 458 40.80 50.64 -69.39
CA VAL A 458 40.55 51.68 -70.39
C VAL A 458 39.56 52.67 -69.78
N ARG A 459 39.97 53.94 -69.60
CA ARG A 459 39.03 54.99 -69.19
C ARG A 459 38.03 55.18 -70.33
N LYS A 460 36.73 55.09 -70.04
CA LYS A 460 35.70 55.59 -70.96
C LYS A 460 35.92 57.10 -71.10
N LYS A 461 36.09 57.58 -72.33
CA LYS A 461 35.88 58.99 -72.63
C LYS A 461 34.39 59.23 -72.76
#